data_AF-A0A952V4W8-F1
#
_entry.id   AF-A0A952V4W8-F1
#
_cell.length_a   1.000
_cell.length_b   1.000
_cell.length_c   1.000
_cell.angle_alpha   90.00
_cell.angle_beta   90.00
_cell.angle_gamma   90.00
#
_symmetry.space_group_name_H-M   'P 1'
#
loop_
_entity.id
_entity.type
_entity.pdbx_description
1 polymer ?
#
loop_
_entity_poly.entity_id
_entity_poly.type
_entity_poly.pdbx_seq_one_letter_code
_entity_poly.pdbx_strand_id
1 'polypeptide(L)'
;MRCVLPSVLFASFAFVGACSDDPAPPPDPPPKFEEDVMPILVKNCALASCHAAKESPLGVNITADPAVTYASLMKESTFFKGTRLVVPGKPEESLVMRKMDNTHAELESCPGDCGKAMPPPEDDNATGDEALLSKSKRDVIRAWIAAGAKDD
;
A
#
# COMPACT_ATOMS: atom_id res chain seq x y z
N MET A 1 -57.96 28.71 46.90
CA MET A 1 -57.11 29.39 47.92
C MET A 1 -55.67 28.94 47.69
N ARG A 2 -54.73 29.88 47.79
CA ARG A 2 -53.33 29.88 47.29
C ARG A 2 -52.33 29.03 48.10
N CYS A 3 -51.29 28.55 47.38
CA CYS A 3 -49.84 28.42 47.70
C CYS A 3 -49.43 27.53 48.91
N VAL A 4 -48.26 26.86 48.96
CA VAL A 4 -46.86 27.25 48.63
C VAL A 4 -45.98 25.98 48.41
N LEU A 5 -45.04 26.03 47.45
CA LEU A 5 -43.90 25.11 47.23
C LEU A 5 -42.68 25.48 48.10
N PRO A 6 -41.75 24.54 48.32
CA PRO A 6 -40.33 24.83 48.08
C PRO A 6 -39.77 23.79 47.10
N SER A 7 -39.53 24.13 45.84
CA SER A 7 -38.30 24.76 45.34
C SER A 7 -37.04 24.27 46.05
N VAL A 8 -36.53 23.12 45.62
CA VAL A 8 -35.12 22.75 45.76
C VAL A 8 -34.52 22.82 44.36
N LEU A 9 -33.68 23.82 44.13
CA LEU A 9 -32.90 23.99 42.91
C LEU A 9 -31.94 22.81 42.77
N PHE A 10 -32.14 21.96 41.76
CA PHE A 10 -31.05 21.15 41.21
C PHE A 10 -30.23 22.06 40.30
N ALA A 11 -29.03 22.44 40.76
CA ALA A 11 -28.04 23.08 39.90
C ALA A 11 -27.53 22.04 38.90
N SER A 12 -28.10 22.06 37.69
CA SER A 12 -27.56 21.35 36.53
C SER A 12 -26.20 21.94 36.20
N PHE A 13 -25.12 21.27 36.61
CA PHE A 13 -23.81 21.48 36.01
C PHE A 13 -23.90 21.04 34.54
N ALA A 14 -24.09 22.02 33.66
CA ALA A 14 -23.79 21.85 32.25
C ALA A 14 -22.29 21.57 32.13
N PHE A 15 -21.93 20.30 31.92
CA PHE A 15 -20.61 19.97 31.38
C PHE A 15 -20.56 20.59 29.99
N VAL A 16 -19.95 21.77 29.89
CA VAL A 16 -19.49 22.33 28.63
C VAL A 16 -18.48 21.32 28.10
N GLY A 17 -18.89 20.53 27.10
CA GLY A 17 -17.98 19.71 26.33
C GLY A 17 -16.96 20.63 25.67
N ALA A 18 -15.78 20.73 26.28
CA ALA A 18 -14.62 21.32 25.65
C ALA A 18 -14.28 20.43 24.45
N CYS A 19 -14.67 20.89 23.26
CA CYS A 19 -14.02 20.45 22.03
C CYS A 19 -12.58 20.93 22.14
N SER A 20 -11.64 20.05 22.45
CA SER A 20 -10.23 20.37 22.26
C SER A 20 -10.01 20.50 20.76
N ASP A 21 -9.88 21.74 20.28
CA ASP A 21 -9.29 22.10 18.98
C ASP A 21 -7.77 21.86 19.01
N ASP A 22 -7.35 20.67 19.46
CA ASP A 22 -5.95 20.28 19.33
C ASP A 22 -5.68 20.03 17.84
N PRO A 23 -4.74 20.75 17.21
CA PRO A 23 -4.38 20.48 15.83
C PRO A 23 -3.93 19.03 15.71
N ALA A 24 -4.45 18.32 14.70
CA ALA A 24 -3.97 16.98 14.40
C ALA A 24 -2.44 17.01 14.22
N PRO A 25 -1.71 16.00 14.71
CA PRO A 25 -0.28 15.88 14.46
C PRO A 25 0.00 15.98 12.95
N PRO A 26 1.12 16.60 12.54
CA PRO A 26 1.52 16.58 11.14
C PRO A 26 1.63 15.11 10.66
N PRO A 27 1.30 14.83 9.39
CA PRO A 27 1.44 13.49 8.85
C PRO A 27 2.90 13.04 8.91
N ASP A 28 3.09 11.74 9.13
CA ASP A 28 4.41 11.11 9.07
C ASP A 28 5.07 11.36 7.69
N PRO A 29 6.41 11.45 7.63
CA PRO A 29 7.10 11.55 6.36
C PRO A 29 6.77 10.33 5.48
N PRO A 30 6.74 10.49 4.15
CA PRO A 30 6.51 9.38 3.26
C PRO A 30 7.63 8.34 3.37
N PRO A 31 7.35 7.05 3.12
CA PRO A 31 8.38 6.01 3.14
C PRO A 31 9.44 6.27 2.08
N LYS A 32 10.70 5.96 2.40
CA LYS A 32 11.84 6.05 1.48
C LYS A 32 12.08 4.75 0.74
N PHE A 33 12.64 4.84 -0.46
CA PHE A 33 12.82 3.67 -1.30
C PHE A 33 13.81 2.66 -0.69
N GLU A 34 15.02 3.11 -0.32
CA GLU A 34 16.05 2.22 0.19
C GLU A 34 15.75 1.70 1.61
N GLU A 35 15.22 2.56 2.48
CA GLU A 35 15.03 2.26 3.90
C GLU A 35 13.75 1.45 4.16
N ASP A 36 12.64 1.77 3.49
CA ASP A 36 11.32 1.21 3.83
C ASP A 36 10.78 0.24 2.76
N VAL A 37 11.00 0.55 1.48
CA VAL A 37 10.42 -0.22 0.37
C VAL A 37 11.29 -1.43 -0.01
N MET A 38 12.60 -1.23 -0.17
CA MET A 38 13.54 -2.27 -0.57
C MET A 38 13.51 -3.51 0.33
N PRO A 39 13.46 -3.41 1.68
CA PRO A 39 13.36 -4.60 2.53
C PRO A 39 12.12 -5.45 2.24
N ILE A 40 11.00 -4.83 1.86
CA ILE A 40 9.76 -5.53 1.51
C ILE A 40 9.95 -6.24 0.16
N LEU A 41 10.49 -5.53 -0.84
CA LEU A 41 10.68 -6.08 -2.19
C LEU A 41 11.67 -7.24 -2.21
N VAL A 42 12.82 -7.09 -1.53
CA VAL A 42 13.85 -8.14 -1.49
C VAL A 42 13.32 -9.37 -0.76
N LYS A 43 12.62 -9.20 0.36
CA LYS A 43 12.14 -10.32 1.16
C LYS A 43 11.03 -11.11 0.47
N ASN A 44 10.10 -10.43 -0.21
CA ASN A 44 8.87 -11.06 -0.69
C ASN A 44 8.82 -11.27 -2.21
N CYS A 45 9.63 -10.53 -2.97
CA CYS A 45 9.57 -10.55 -4.44
C CYS A 45 10.83 -11.17 -5.07
N ALA A 46 12.02 -10.96 -4.48
CA ALA A 46 13.29 -11.48 -4.99
C ALA A 46 13.50 -12.99 -4.70
N LEU A 47 12.49 -13.81 -4.97
CA LEU A 47 12.58 -15.26 -4.92
C LEU A 47 13.29 -15.77 -6.18
N ALA A 48 14.18 -16.76 -6.03
CA ALA A 48 15.06 -17.24 -7.10
C ALA A 48 14.32 -17.65 -8.39
N SER A 49 13.14 -18.25 -8.26
CA SER A 49 12.28 -18.67 -9.37
C SER A 49 11.24 -17.63 -9.82
N CYS A 50 11.21 -16.45 -9.18
CA CYS A 50 10.23 -15.40 -9.47
C CYS A 50 10.91 -14.16 -10.06
N HIS A 51 11.48 -13.29 -9.22
CA HIS A 51 12.02 -11.99 -9.68
C HIS A 51 13.48 -11.73 -9.33
N ALA A 52 14.21 -12.70 -8.77
CA ALA A 52 15.64 -12.49 -8.43
C ALA A 52 16.60 -12.59 -9.64
N ALA A 53 16.13 -13.09 -10.79
CA ALA A 53 16.97 -13.34 -11.95
C ALA A 53 17.02 -12.11 -12.88
N LYS A 54 18.23 -11.69 -13.25
CA LYS A 54 18.48 -10.58 -14.20
C LYS A 54 17.77 -10.78 -15.53
N GLU A 55 17.80 -12.00 -16.05
CA GLU A 55 17.10 -12.42 -17.27
C GLU A 55 15.85 -13.24 -16.93
N SER A 56 15.07 -12.79 -15.94
CA SER A 56 13.80 -13.43 -15.62
C SER A 56 12.86 -13.33 -16.84
N PRO A 57 12.21 -14.43 -17.27
CA PRO A 57 11.21 -14.37 -18.33
C PRO A 57 10.02 -13.46 -17.95
N LEU A 58 9.92 -13.06 -16.67
CA LEU A 58 8.88 -12.17 -16.16
C LEU A 58 9.15 -10.68 -16.41
N GLY A 59 10.32 -10.31 -16.94
CA GLY A 59 10.65 -8.93 -17.35
C GLY A 59 10.84 -7.93 -16.19
N VAL A 60 10.86 -8.42 -14.95
CA VAL A 60 11.07 -7.62 -13.74
C VAL A 60 12.19 -8.25 -12.92
N ASN A 61 13.21 -7.45 -12.59
CA ASN A 61 14.38 -7.86 -11.83
C ASN A 61 14.42 -7.11 -10.48
N ILE A 62 14.21 -7.83 -9.40
CA ILE A 62 14.28 -7.34 -8.03
C ILE A 62 15.50 -7.97 -7.37
N THR A 63 16.43 -7.14 -6.93
CA THR A 63 17.70 -7.58 -6.32
C THR A 63 17.99 -6.80 -5.04
N ALA A 64 19.05 -7.16 -4.31
CA ALA A 64 19.51 -6.38 -3.17
C ALA A 64 20.17 -5.04 -3.56
N ASP A 65 20.45 -4.81 -4.86
CA ASP A 65 20.91 -3.52 -5.38
C ASP A 65 19.69 -2.60 -5.61
N PRO A 66 19.57 -1.47 -4.88
CA PRO A 66 18.45 -0.55 -5.01
C PRO A 66 18.36 0.07 -6.40
N ALA A 67 19.47 0.49 -7.00
CA ALA A 67 19.47 1.15 -8.30
C ALA A 67 18.96 0.20 -9.40
N VAL A 68 19.34 -1.08 -9.35
CA VAL A 68 18.83 -2.10 -10.29
C VAL A 68 17.34 -2.32 -10.11
N THR A 69 16.89 -2.44 -8.86
CA THR A 69 15.48 -2.68 -8.52
C THR A 69 14.62 -1.47 -8.90
N TYR A 70 15.03 -0.25 -8.56
CA TYR A 70 14.35 0.99 -8.93
C TYR A 70 14.20 1.11 -10.44
N ALA A 71 15.30 0.95 -11.17
CA ALA A 71 15.30 1.00 -12.63
C ALA A 71 14.40 -0.08 -13.24
N SER A 72 14.27 -1.26 -12.59
CA SER A 72 13.32 -2.27 -13.04
C SER A 72 11.87 -1.85 -12.79
N LEU A 73 11.54 -1.27 -11.65
CA LEU A 73 10.18 -0.85 -11.29
C LEU A 73 9.66 0.32 -12.11
N MET A 74 10.54 1.14 -12.70
CA MET A 74 10.12 2.29 -13.52
C MET A 74 9.74 1.92 -14.96
N LYS A 75 9.95 0.65 -15.36
CA LYS A 75 9.66 0.13 -16.70
C LYS A 75 8.17 -0.15 -16.92
N GLU A 76 7.83 -0.41 -18.17
CA GLU A 76 6.57 -1.04 -18.56
C GLU A 76 6.61 -2.56 -18.34
N SER A 77 5.45 -3.15 -18.09
CA SER A 77 5.28 -4.59 -18.03
C SER A 77 5.49 -5.21 -19.40
N THR A 78 6.25 -6.29 -19.45
CA THR A 78 6.38 -7.15 -20.64
C THR A 78 5.13 -8.02 -20.87
N PHE A 79 4.31 -8.22 -19.83
CA PHE A 79 3.13 -9.07 -19.85
C PHE A 79 1.82 -8.26 -20.03
N PHE A 80 1.65 -7.19 -19.26
CA PHE A 80 0.53 -6.24 -19.40
C PHE A 80 0.97 -5.07 -20.29
N LYS A 81 0.96 -5.30 -21.61
CA LYS A 81 1.49 -4.34 -22.60
C LYS A 81 0.90 -2.95 -22.42
N GLY A 82 1.75 -1.91 -22.46
CA GLY A 82 1.35 -0.51 -22.28
C GLY A 82 1.02 -0.12 -20.84
N THR A 83 1.24 -1.00 -19.86
CA THR A 83 1.02 -0.71 -18.44
C THR A 83 2.36 -0.56 -17.71
N ARG A 84 2.55 0.55 -17.01
CA ARG A 84 3.75 0.78 -16.19
C ARG A 84 3.70 -0.03 -14.90
N LEU A 85 4.85 -0.54 -14.47
CA LEU A 85 4.98 -1.25 -13.21
C LEU A 85 4.71 -0.31 -12.03
N VAL A 86 5.35 0.86 -12.04
CA VAL A 86 5.09 1.99 -11.13
C VAL A 86 4.81 3.26 -11.94
N VAL A 87 3.76 3.97 -11.54
CA VAL A 87 3.42 5.31 -11.99
C VAL A 87 3.59 6.26 -10.80
N PRO A 88 4.67 7.07 -10.77
CA PRO A 88 4.90 8.03 -9.69
C PRO A 88 3.69 8.91 -9.39
N GLY A 89 3.30 8.98 -8.12
CA GLY A 89 2.14 9.74 -7.64
C GLY A 89 0.79 9.06 -7.83
N LYS A 90 0.73 7.89 -8.48
CA LYS A 90 -0.52 7.24 -8.87
C LYS A 90 -0.53 5.74 -8.54
N PRO A 91 -0.72 5.37 -7.26
CA PRO A 91 -0.73 3.97 -6.85
C PRO A 91 -1.80 3.14 -7.58
N GLU A 92 -2.97 3.70 -7.85
CA GLU A 92 -4.10 3.05 -8.53
C GLU A 92 -3.86 2.75 -10.01
N GLU A 93 -2.95 3.48 -10.66
CA GLU A 93 -2.51 3.25 -12.05
C GLU A 93 -1.28 2.33 -12.14
N SER A 94 -0.66 2.00 -11.00
CA SER A 94 0.57 1.19 -10.95
C SER A 94 0.27 -0.31 -10.95
N LEU A 95 0.80 -1.06 -11.93
CA LEU A 95 0.56 -2.52 -12.01
C LEU A 95 1.02 -3.27 -10.76
N VAL A 96 2.11 -2.84 -10.12
CA VAL A 96 2.60 -3.46 -8.88
C VAL A 96 1.52 -3.46 -7.79
N MET A 97 0.79 -2.35 -7.63
CA MET A 97 -0.31 -2.28 -6.66
C MET A 97 -1.46 -3.19 -7.06
N ARG A 98 -1.84 -3.20 -8.35
CA ARG A 98 -2.90 -4.10 -8.86
C ARG A 98 -2.58 -5.57 -8.62
N LYS A 99 -1.31 -5.97 -8.76
CA LYS A 99 -0.86 -7.34 -8.47
C LYS A 99 -0.90 -7.67 -6.99
N MET A 100 -0.54 -6.74 -6.11
CA MET A 100 -0.59 -6.92 -4.65
C MET A 100 -2.02 -6.87 -4.09
N ASP A 101 -2.91 -6.13 -4.75
CA ASP A 101 -4.31 -5.98 -4.37
C ASP A 101 -5.23 -6.99 -5.08
N ASN A 102 -4.67 -7.88 -5.92
CA ASN A 102 -5.38 -8.90 -6.70
C ASN A 102 -6.48 -8.34 -7.61
N THR A 103 -6.28 -7.14 -8.15
CA THR A 103 -7.21 -6.45 -9.06
C THR A 103 -6.66 -6.32 -10.48
N HIS A 104 -5.51 -6.94 -10.78
CA HIS A 104 -4.86 -6.87 -12.09
C HIS A 104 -5.69 -7.50 -13.22
N ALA A 105 -6.62 -8.41 -12.92
CA ALA A 105 -7.50 -9.00 -13.92
C ALA A 105 -8.57 -8.02 -14.44
N GLU A 106 -8.78 -6.90 -13.76
CA GLU A 106 -9.71 -5.84 -14.17
C GLU A 106 -9.09 -4.87 -15.19
N LEU A 107 -7.76 -4.93 -15.38
CA LEU A 107 -7.07 -4.08 -16.34
C LEU A 107 -7.41 -4.51 -17.77
N GLU A 108 -7.73 -3.53 -18.62
CA GLU A 108 -7.92 -3.74 -20.06
C GLU A 108 -6.67 -4.33 -20.74
N SER A 109 -5.48 -4.08 -20.17
CA SER A 109 -4.20 -4.62 -20.64
C SER A 109 -3.96 -6.08 -20.24
N CYS A 110 -4.88 -6.72 -19.52
CA CYS A 110 -4.75 -8.15 -19.24
C CYS A 110 -4.84 -8.98 -20.54
N PRO A 111 -3.87 -9.87 -20.82
CA PRO A 111 -3.85 -10.70 -22.03
C PRO A 111 -4.78 -11.94 -21.98
N GLY A 112 -5.71 -12.03 -21.03
CA GLY A 112 -6.56 -13.20 -20.79
C GLY A 112 -6.21 -13.93 -19.49
N ASP A 113 -5.21 -14.82 -19.51
CA ASP A 113 -4.67 -15.39 -18.27
C ASP A 113 -3.78 -14.34 -17.57
N CYS A 114 -4.39 -13.54 -16.69
CA CYS A 114 -3.70 -12.44 -16.01
C CYS A 114 -2.74 -12.91 -14.90
N GLY A 115 -2.65 -14.24 -14.66
CA GLY A 115 -1.94 -14.84 -13.54
C GLY A 115 -2.56 -14.52 -12.18
N LYS A 116 -1.87 -14.92 -11.10
CA LYS A 116 -2.30 -14.70 -9.71
C LYS A 116 -1.84 -13.34 -9.16
N ALA A 117 -2.36 -13.01 -7.98
CA ALA A 117 -1.79 -11.97 -7.12
C ALA A 117 -0.31 -12.24 -6.87
N MET A 118 0.46 -11.17 -6.66
CA MET A 118 1.88 -11.24 -6.32
C MET A 118 2.17 -10.30 -5.15
N PRO A 119 3.12 -10.66 -4.26
CA PRO A 119 3.91 -11.89 -4.23
C PRO A 119 3.06 -13.14 -3.86
N PRO A 120 3.64 -14.36 -3.90
CA PRO A 120 3.05 -15.50 -3.21
C PRO A 120 2.71 -15.16 -1.74
N PRO A 121 1.75 -15.88 -1.14
CA PRO A 121 1.35 -15.67 0.24
C PRO A 121 2.53 -15.73 1.23
N GLU A 122 2.47 -14.95 2.31
CA GLU A 122 3.48 -15.02 3.37
C GLU A 122 3.32 -16.28 4.25
N ASP A 123 2.12 -16.86 4.25
CA ASP A 123 1.77 -18.16 4.85
C ASP A 123 1.20 -19.07 3.76
N ASP A 124 1.84 -20.22 3.53
CA ASP A 124 1.44 -21.19 2.51
C ASP A 124 0.03 -21.79 2.74
N ASN A 125 -0.54 -21.63 3.93
CA ASN A 125 -1.89 -22.07 4.27
C ASN A 125 -2.94 -20.95 4.15
N ALA A 126 -2.52 -19.73 3.86
CA ALA A 126 -3.43 -18.59 3.77
C ALA A 126 -4.38 -18.74 2.58
N THR A 127 -5.63 -18.30 2.78
CA THR A 127 -6.68 -18.33 1.77
C THR A 127 -7.41 -17.00 1.72
N GLY A 128 -8.04 -16.69 0.59
CA GLY A 128 -8.73 -15.41 0.40
C GLY A 128 -7.76 -14.22 0.51
N ASP A 129 -8.19 -13.16 1.20
CA ASP A 129 -7.41 -11.92 1.33
C ASP A 129 -6.15 -12.07 2.19
N GLU A 130 -6.10 -13.05 3.09
CA GLU A 130 -4.91 -13.38 3.90
C GLU A 130 -3.79 -13.97 3.03
N ALA A 131 -4.12 -14.45 1.82
CA ALA A 131 -3.15 -14.93 0.86
C ALA A 131 -2.41 -13.78 0.13
N LEU A 132 -2.77 -12.52 0.40
CA LEU A 132 -2.07 -11.35 -0.11
C LEU A 132 -0.92 -10.95 0.82
N LEU A 133 0.02 -10.17 0.29
CA LEU A 133 0.99 -9.46 1.12
C LEU A 133 0.27 -8.65 2.21
N SER A 134 0.79 -8.68 3.44
CA SER A 134 0.15 -8.00 4.56
C SER A 134 -0.22 -6.56 4.23
N LYS A 135 -1.39 -6.11 4.70
CA LYS A 135 -1.89 -4.77 4.40
C LYS A 135 -0.86 -3.69 4.76
N SER A 136 -0.19 -3.82 5.91
CA SER A 136 0.83 -2.87 6.35
C SER A 136 1.99 -2.72 5.35
N LYS A 137 2.46 -3.81 4.75
CA LYS A 137 3.54 -3.76 3.73
C LYS A 137 3.04 -3.17 2.41
N ARG A 138 1.81 -3.51 2.01
CA ARG A 138 1.17 -2.90 0.83
C ARG A 138 0.98 -1.40 1.03
N ASP A 139 0.63 -0.96 2.24
CA ASP A 139 0.45 0.45 2.58
C ASP A 139 1.76 1.24 2.49
N VAL A 140 2.90 0.67 2.92
CA VAL A 140 4.24 1.28 2.73
C VAL A 140 4.53 1.52 1.25
N ILE A 141 4.38 0.50 0.40
CA ILE A 141 4.63 0.65 -1.04
C ILE A 141 3.65 1.64 -1.67
N ARG A 142 2.36 1.58 -1.28
CA ARG A 142 1.33 2.50 -1.77
C ARG A 142 1.65 3.95 -1.42
N ALA A 143 2.08 4.20 -0.19
CA ALA A 143 2.44 5.54 0.29
C ALA A 143 3.70 6.07 -0.40
N TRP A 144 4.72 5.23 -0.61
CA TRP A 144 5.91 5.60 -1.39
C TRP A 144 5.55 5.99 -2.84
N ILE A 145 4.69 5.20 -3.50
CA ILE A 145 4.22 5.54 -4.86
C ILE A 145 3.45 6.86 -4.85
N ALA A 146 2.51 7.04 -3.92
CA ALA A 146 1.73 8.28 -3.78
C ALA A 146 2.62 9.52 -3.53
N ALA A 147 3.75 9.34 -2.83
CA ALA A 147 4.75 10.39 -2.60
C ALA A 147 5.68 10.68 -3.78
N GLY A 148 5.40 10.07 -4.95
CA GLY A 148 6.14 10.28 -6.18
C GLY A 148 7.20 9.22 -6.47
N ALA A 149 7.21 8.10 -5.76
CA ALA A 149 8.12 6.97 -5.99
C ALA A 149 9.59 7.41 -6.15
N LYS A 150 10.08 8.21 -5.21
CA LYS A 150 11.45 8.76 -5.26
C LYS A 150 12.48 7.65 -5.07
N ASP A 151 13.67 7.85 -5.61
CA ASP A 151 14.84 7.00 -5.41
C ASP A 151 15.69 7.63 -4.29
N ASP A 152 15.29 7.37 -3.03
CA ASP A 152 15.80 8.03 -1.82
C ASP A 152 16.00 7.09 -0.63
#